data_AF-A0A4U1HZI2-F1
#
_entry.id   AF-A0A4U1HZI2-F1
#
_cell.length_a   1.000
_cell.length_b   1.000
_cell.length_c   1.000
_cell.angle_alpha   90.00
_cell.angle_beta   90.00
_cell.angle_gamma   90.00
#
_symmetry.space_group_name_H-M   'P 1'
#
loop_
_entity.id
_entity.type
_entity.pdbx_description
1 polymer ?
#
loop_
_entity_poly.entity_id
_entity_poly.type
_entity_poly.pdbx_seq_one_letter_code
_entity_poly.pdbx_strand_id
1 'polypeptide(L)'
;MNQVSVTWSDGSDQRVWSGSLKGVVHGNQLRVRFCSDGAFGNEEFVCPNYEPESDLFALRGGKLVWYKKQDSGFERYMTLKRVAARRERKKPGE
;
A
#
# COMPACT_ATOMS: atom_id res chain seq x y z
N MET A 1 18.05 -7.11 -6.04
CA MET A 1 16.88 -6.21 -6.09
C MET A 1 16.20 -6.25 -4.74
N ASN A 2 15.88 -5.10 -4.16
CA ASN A 2 15.24 -5.07 -2.84
C ASN A 2 13.73 -5.22 -3.03
N GLN A 3 13.18 -6.33 -2.54
CA GLN A 3 11.75 -6.60 -2.52
C GLN A 3 11.16 -6.23 -1.17
N VAL A 4 9.92 -5.76 -1.17
CA VAL A 4 9.16 -5.41 0.02
C VAL A 4 7.84 -6.17 -0.01
N SER A 5 7.45 -6.72 1.14
CA SER A 5 6.12 -7.29 1.37
C SER A 5 5.62 -6.76 2.71
N VAL A 6 4.51 -6.04 2.70
CA VAL A 6 3.93 -5.41 3.89
C VAL A 6 2.41 -5.47 3.83
N THR A 7 1.75 -5.25 4.97
CA THR A 7 0.31 -5.03 5.01
C THR A 7 -0.02 -3.55 4.86
N TRP A 8 -1.23 -3.27 4.37
CA TRP A 8 -1.81 -1.93 4.29
C TRP A 8 -3.21 -1.91 4.88
N SER A 9 -3.63 -0.75 5.37
CA SER A 9 -4.99 -0.47 5.81
C SER A 9 -5.23 1.03 5.63
N ASP A 10 -6.42 1.41 5.19
CA ASP A 10 -6.84 2.81 5.13
C ASP A 10 -7.22 3.38 6.52
N GLY A 11 -7.18 2.54 7.56
CA GLY A 11 -7.53 2.88 8.93
C GLY A 11 -9.00 2.66 9.28
N SER A 12 -9.80 2.16 8.36
CA SER A 12 -11.15 1.67 8.65
C SER A 12 -11.14 0.25 9.21
N ASP A 13 -12.24 -0.12 9.85
CA ASP A 13 -12.48 -1.50 10.29
C ASP A 13 -13.01 -2.41 9.14
N GLN A 14 -13.06 -1.92 7.90
CA GLN A 14 -13.56 -2.68 6.76
C GLN A 14 -12.44 -3.49 6.11
N ARG A 15 -12.59 -4.81 6.07
CA ARG A 15 -11.59 -5.73 5.46
C ARG A 15 -11.25 -5.41 4.01
N VAL A 16 -12.20 -4.85 3.27
CA VAL A 16 -12.03 -4.44 1.86
C VAL A 16 -11.02 -3.30 1.69
N TRP A 17 -10.73 -2.55 2.76
CA TRP A 17 -9.78 -1.44 2.75
C TRP A 17 -8.52 -1.76 3.57
N SER A 18 -8.20 -3.04 3.66
CA SER A 18 -6.94 -3.58 4.17
C SER A 18 -6.45 -4.69 3.27
N GLY A 19 -5.17 -5.01 3.32
CA GLY A 19 -4.63 -6.17 2.63
C GLY A 19 -3.12 -6.20 2.61
N SER A 20 -2.58 -6.75 1.52
CA SER A 20 -1.14 -6.87 1.34
C SER A 20 -0.64 -6.07 0.14
N LEU A 21 0.58 -5.58 0.29
CA LEU A 21 1.34 -4.88 -0.73
C LEU A 21 2.63 -5.66 -0.97
N LYS A 22 2.96 -5.87 -2.25
CA LYS A 22 4.30 -6.31 -2.68
C LYS A 22 4.91 -5.27 -3.58
N GLY A 23 6.23 -5.11 -3.52
CA GLY A 23 6.90 -4.16 -4.39
C GLY A 23 8.38 -4.39 -4.58
N VAL A 24 8.92 -3.67 -5.55
CA VAL A 24 10.35 -3.69 -5.92
C VAL A 24 10.89 -2.26 -5.88
N VAL A 25 12.01 -2.08 -5.17
CA VAL A 25 12.68 -0.78 -5.05
C VAL A 25 13.65 -0.57 -6.22
N HIS A 26 13.52 0.59 -6.86
CA HIS A 26 14.40 1.09 -7.91
C HIS A 26 14.85 2.53 -7.56
N GLY A 27 16.05 2.68 -7.00
CA GLY A 27 16.53 3.98 -6.53
C GLY A 27 15.64 4.55 -5.43
N ASN A 28 15.03 5.72 -5.66
CA ASN A 28 14.10 6.38 -4.73
C ASN A 28 12.62 6.03 -4.97
N GLN A 29 12.36 5.05 -5.83
CA GLN A 29 11.04 4.62 -6.27
C GLN A 29 10.75 3.20 -5.78
N LEU A 30 9.53 2.95 -5.30
CA LEU A 30 9.01 1.63 -4.95
C LEU A 30 7.78 1.40 -5.84
N ARG A 31 7.89 0.47 -6.79
CA ARG A 31 6.75 0.02 -7.59
C ARG A 31 6.02 -1.06 -6.81
N VAL A 32 4.70 -0.93 -6.68
CA VAL A 32 3.89 -1.76 -5.79
C VAL A 32 2.72 -2.37 -6.51
N ARG A 33 2.24 -3.51 -6.02
CA ARG A 33 0.95 -4.10 -6.37
C ARG A 33 0.20 -4.39 -5.08
N PHE A 34 -1.09 -4.12 -5.08
CA PHE A 34 -1.99 -4.34 -3.97
C PHE A 34 -2.84 -5.62 -4.16
N CYS A 35 -3.22 -6.22 -3.05
CA CYS A 35 -4.40 -7.06 -2.95
C CYS A 35 -5.17 -6.66 -1.69
N SER A 36 -6.47 -6.88 -1.68
CA SER A 36 -7.35 -6.64 -0.53
C SER A 36 -7.66 -7.92 0.23
N ASP A 37 -7.91 -7.83 1.54
CA ASP A 37 -8.37 -8.95 2.38
C ASP A 37 -9.86 -9.25 2.19
N GLY A 38 -10.60 -8.36 1.51
CA GLY A 38 -12.01 -8.55 1.15
C GLY A 38 -12.29 -8.15 -0.29
N ALA A 39 -13.37 -8.68 -0.86
CA ALA A 39 -13.86 -8.24 -2.17
C ALA A 39 -14.81 -7.04 -2.01
N PHE A 40 -14.66 -6.01 -2.84
CA PHE A 40 -15.63 -4.91 -2.95
C PHE A 40 -16.21 -4.88 -4.36
N GLY A 41 -17.54 -5.03 -4.48
CA GLY A 41 -18.21 -5.07 -5.78
C GLY A 41 -17.72 -6.22 -6.66
N ASN A 42 -17.17 -5.87 -7.83
CA ASN A 42 -16.60 -6.78 -8.83
C ASN A 42 -15.06 -6.84 -8.81
N GLU A 43 -14.40 -6.35 -7.76
CA GLU A 43 -12.94 -6.43 -7.66
C GLU A 43 -12.45 -7.89 -7.52
N GLU A 44 -11.52 -8.28 -8.40
CA GLU A 44 -10.96 -9.63 -8.46
C GLU A 44 -9.67 -9.81 -7.64
N PHE A 45 -9.10 -8.71 -7.12
CA PHE A 45 -7.77 -8.69 -6.50
C PHE A 45 -7.82 -8.92 -4.99
N VAL A 46 -8.40 -10.05 -4.59
CA VAL A 46 -8.39 -10.53 -3.21
C VAL A 46 -7.12 -11.34 -2.95
N CYS A 47 -6.45 -11.10 -1.83
CA CYS A 47 -5.22 -11.78 -1.49
C CYS A 47 -5.40 -13.32 -1.49
N PRO A 48 -4.45 -14.09 -2.07
CA PRO A 48 -3.11 -13.69 -2.49
C PRO A 48 -3.00 -13.20 -3.96
N ASN A 49 -4.11 -12.93 -4.64
CA ASN A 49 -4.10 -12.44 -6.02
C ASN A 49 -3.91 -10.92 -6.04
N TYR A 50 -2.78 -10.49 -6.59
CA TYR A 50 -2.42 -9.08 -6.68
C TYR A 50 -2.89 -8.49 -8.01
N GLU A 51 -3.24 -7.21 -7.98
CA GLU A 51 -3.50 -6.43 -9.20
C GLU A 51 -2.30 -6.50 -10.18
N PRO A 52 -2.57 -6.48 -11.50
CA PRO A 52 -1.52 -6.49 -12.51
C PRO A 52 -0.83 -5.12 -12.62
N GLU A 53 -1.60 -4.05 -12.44
CA GLU A 53 -1.13 -2.67 -12.48
C GLU A 53 -0.27 -2.39 -11.26
N SER A 54 0.77 -1.59 -11.45
CA SER A 54 1.65 -1.24 -10.34
C SER A 54 1.63 0.25 -10.11
N ASP A 55 1.18 0.67 -8.95
CA ASP A 55 1.36 2.03 -8.45
C ASP A 55 2.83 2.29 -8.09
N LEU A 56 3.13 3.56 -7.83
CA LEU A 56 4.48 4.00 -7.50
C LEU A 56 4.49 4.86 -6.23
N PHE A 57 5.35 4.51 -5.28
CA PHE A 57 5.76 5.41 -4.21
C PHE A 57 7.13 6.00 -4.51
N ALA A 58 7.28 7.32 -4.38
CA ALA A 58 8.57 8.00 -4.53
C ALA A 58 8.93 8.77 -3.26
N LEU A 59 10.17 8.61 -2.79
CA LEU A 59 10.72 9.42 -1.71
C LEU A 59 11.19 10.77 -2.25
N ARG A 60 10.53 11.86 -1.83
CA ARG A 60 10.79 13.24 -2.26
C ARG A 60 10.91 14.13 -1.03
N GLY A 61 12.07 14.71 -0.78
CA GLY A 61 12.29 15.64 0.34
C GLY A 61 11.90 15.05 1.71
N GLY A 62 12.19 13.77 1.94
CA GLY A 62 11.85 13.06 3.18
C GLY A 62 10.37 12.66 3.32
N LYS A 63 9.55 12.91 2.31
CA LYS A 63 8.12 12.53 2.26
C LYS A 63 7.91 11.43 1.23
N LEU A 64 6.96 10.53 1.51
CA LEU A 64 6.57 9.48 0.56
C LEU A 64 5.38 9.99 -0.26
N VAL A 65 5.54 10.06 -1.57
CA VAL A 65 4.49 10.51 -2.50
C VAL A 65 3.97 9.31 -3.26
N TRP A 66 2.65 9.12 -3.22
CA TRP A 66 1.95 8.07 -3.96
C TRP A 66 1.53 8.60 -5.32
N TYR A 67 1.93 7.90 -6.37
CA TYR A 67 1.48 8.06 -7.73
C TYR A 67 0.65 6.85 -8.14
N LYS A 68 -0.58 7.11 -8.61
CA LYS A 68 -1.44 6.06 -9.16
C LYS A 68 -1.12 5.83 -10.63
N LYS A 69 -1.13 4.57 -11.04
CA LYS A 69 -1.11 4.23 -12.46
C LYS A 69 -2.41 4.74 -13.10
N GLN A 70 -2.28 5.34 -14.26
CA GLN A 70 -3.34 5.78 -15.15
C GLN A 70 -2.96 5.34 -16.58
N ASP A 71 -3.89 5.37 -17.51
CA ASP A 71 -3.66 5.01 -18.92
C ASP A 71 -2.45 5.75 -19.51
N SER A 72 -2.36 7.06 -19.25
CA SER A 72 -1.34 7.96 -19.77
C SER A 72 0.00 7.90 -19.02
N GLY A 73 0.08 7.23 -17.87
CA GLY A 73 1.30 7.21 -17.05
C GLY A 73 1.05 7.10 -15.56
N PHE A 74 1.84 7.83 -14.78
CA PHE A 74 1.74 7.89 -13.32
C PHE A 74 1.34 9.29 -12.90
N GLU A 75 0.23 9.42 -12.18
CA GLU A 75 -0.26 10.71 -11.70
C GLU A 75 -0.14 10.83 -10.19
N ARG A 76 0.26 12.01 -9.70
CA ARG A 76 0.41 12.25 -8.26
C ARG A 76 -0.96 12.17 -7.60
N TYR A 77 -1.16 11.16 -6.76
CA TYR A 77 -2.40 10.96 -6.03
C TYR A 77 -2.38 11.67 -4.67
N MET A 78 -1.39 11.38 -3.83
CA MET A 78 -1.27 12.01 -2.51
C MET A 78 0.15 11.99 -1.94
N THR A 79 0.39 12.80 -0.91
CA THR A 79 1.62 12.75 -0.10
C THR A 79 1.32 12.12 1.25
N LEU A 80 1.97 11.00 1.54
CA LEU A 80 1.81 10.26 2.79
C LEU A 80 2.63 10.91 3.90
N LYS A 81 2.04 11.02 5.08
CA LYS A 81 2.72 11.42 6.30
C LYS A 81 3.17 10.19 7.05
N ARG A 82 4.44 10.13 7.42
CA ARG A 82 4.93 9.10 8.33
C ARG A 82 4.28 9.32 9.69
N VAL A 83 3.43 8.38 10.09
CA VAL A 83 3.00 8.26 11.48
C VAL A 83 4.01 7.37 12.21
N ALA A 84 4.35 7.71 13.45
CA ALA A 84 5.12 6.79 14.28
C ALA A 84 4.33 5.48 14.36
N ALA A 85 5.00 4.34 14.17
CA ALA A 85 4.37 3.04 14.34
C ALA A 85 3.71 3.04 15.73
N ARG A 86 2.39 2.84 15.79
CA ARG A 86 1.73 2.63 17.09
C ARG A 86 2.41 1.41 17.69
N ARG A 87 3.13 1.59 18.80
CA ARG A 87 3.46 0.45 19.66
C ARG A 87 2.11 -0.17 20.00
N GLU A 88 1.87 -1.41 19.57
CA GLU A 88 0.72 -2.17 20.02
C GLU A 88 0.70 -2.05 21.54
N ARG A 89 -0.29 -1.34 22.09
CA ARG A 89 -0.57 -1.43 23.51
C ARG A 89 -1.01 -2.87 23.71
N LYS A 90 -0.11 -3.74 24.17
CA LYS A 90 -0.51 -4.97 24.88
C LYS A 90 -1.58 -4.53 25.86
N LYS A 91 -2.83 -4.93 25.65
CA LYS A 91 -3.82 -4.89 26.73
C LYS A 91 -3.18 -5.67 27.88
N PRO A 92 -3.00 -5.08 29.08
CA PRO A 92 -2.81 -5.90 30.27
C PRO A 92 -4.01 -6.84 30.31
N GLY A 93 -3.74 -8.14 30.38
CA GLY A 93 -4.79 -9.11 30.65
C GLY A 93 -5.45 -8.85 31.99
N GLU A 94 -6.61 -9.50 32.14
CA GLU A 94 -7.43 -9.66 33.35
C GLU A 94 -8.56 -8.64 33.52
#